data_AF-A0A0S2SL49-F1
#
_entry.id   AF-A0A0S2SL49-F1
#
_cell.length_a   1.000
_cell.length_b   1.000
_cell.length_c   1.000
_cell.angle_alpha   90.00
_cell.angle_beta   90.00
_cell.angle_gamma   90.00
#
_symmetry.space_group_name_H-M   'P 1'
#
loop_
_entity.id
_entity.type
_entity.pdbx_description
1 polymer ?
#
loop_
_entity_poly.entity_id
_entity_poly.type
_entity_poly.pdbx_seq_one_letter_code
_entity_poly.pdbx_strand_id
1 'polypeptide(L)'
;MMHKTLVTLLLCIASAASWAVQIPDLYLGRAGASTEMVKAQGEALGAVLIKLTGKREVLIQPEIAAALTKPGEYIRRYVYQGEGSARQLVAEMDPGRVNQLLSQAKLPLLGAVRPQIALWLVIDDSQRRMVSDQSQDGWANELRSGAAPLALPVVLPIMDLDDSSAVAVTDVLGRFAEPVAAASQRYGAEMVLLGRLSAEDETWTLEWGLYGSKDGQLSELTKGSLSGSQQAVSEQLTTQLSAWLVEHYGAKVSGERGQLQLTVEGLSQMNDIANVQSLIKGMASVASVELAELDMESATFNLSFYGEQKELERGLSLDARLAQVGSQPGSLHYRWSGQ
;
A
#
# COMPACT_ATOMS: atom_id res chain seq x y z
N MET A 1 25.77 -53.87 -21.50
CA MET A 1 25.55 -53.09 -20.27
C MET A 1 25.98 -51.66 -20.53
N MET A 2 25.06 -50.70 -20.56
CA MET A 2 25.32 -49.26 -20.35
C MET A 2 23.94 -48.60 -20.21
N HIS A 3 23.48 -48.42 -18.96
CA HIS A 3 22.26 -47.68 -18.67
C HIS A 3 22.58 -46.18 -18.80
N LYS A 4 21.91 -45.50 -19.73
CA LYS A 4 21.89 -44.03 -19.78
C LYS A 4 20.73 -43.56 -18.90
N THR A 5 21.02 -43.17 -17.68
CA THR A 5 20.06 -42.47 -16.81
C THR A 5 20.00 -41.01 -17.25
N LEU A 6 18.88 -40.65 -17.87
CA LEU A 6 18.51 -39.27 -18.18
C LEU A 6 17.99 -38.64 -16.88
N VAL A 7 18.77 -37.74 -16.27
CA VAL A 7 18.33 -36.95 -15.12
C VAL A 7 17.58 -35.74 -15.67
N THR A 8 16.25 -35.79 -15.64
CA THR A 8 15.42 -34.64 -15.93
C THR A 8 15.40 -33.75 -14.69
N LEU A 9 16.14 -32.65 -14.75
CA LEU A 9 16.15 -31.60 -13.73
C LEU A 9 14.80 -30.88 -13.79
N LEU A 10 13.92 -31.16 -12.83
CA LEU A 10 12.63 -30.48 -12.67
C LEU A 10 12.89 -29.09 -12.09
N LEU A 11 12.93 -28.07 -12.94
CA LEU A 11 13.03 -26.67 -12.54
C LEU A 11 11.67 -26.23 -11.99
N CYS A 12 11.48 -26.27 -10.67
CA CYS A 12 10.33 -25.64 -10.02
C CYS A 12 10.48 -24.12 -10.13
N ILE A 13 9.89 -23.53 -11.17
CA ILE A 13 9.65 -22.09 -11.25
C ILE A 13 8.55 -21.79 -10.24
N ALA A 14 8.94 -21.37 -9.03
CA ALA A 14 8.02 -20.81 -8.06
C ALA A 14 7.66 -19.40 -8.56
N SER A 15 6.55 -19.29 -9.28
CA SER A 15 5.94 -18.00 -9.61
C SER A 15 5.55 -17.34 -8.29
N ALA A 16 6.32 -16.36 -7.84
CA ALA A 16 5.93 -15.51 -6.73
C ALA A 16 4.72 -14.69 -7.20
N ALA A 17 3.52 -15.07 -6.76
CA ALA A 17 2.34 -14.26 -6.97
C ALA A 17 2.52 -12.93 -6.22
N SER A 18 2.36 -11.81 -6.90
CA SER A 18 2.29 -10.48 -6.29
C SER A 18 0.88 -10.25 -5.75
N TRP A 19 0.75 -10.05 -4.45
CA TRP A 19 -0.53 -9.74 -3.80
C TRP A 19 -0.46 -8.30 -3.30
N ALA A 20 -1.44 -7.47 -3.67
CA ALA A 20 -1.57 -6.18 -3.01
C ALA A 20 -1.78 -6.43 -1.51
N VAL A 21 -0.99 -5.74 -0.68
CA VAL A 21 -1.01 -5.96 0.76
C VAL A 21 -2.32 -5.43 1.32
N GLN A 22 -3.13 -6.33 1.88
CA GLN A 22 -4.32 -5.94 2.65
C GLN A 22 -3.89 -5.52 4.05
N ILE A 23 -4.32 -4.32 4.47
CA ILE A 23 -4.12 -3.85 5.85
C ILE A 23 -5.37 -4.20 6.69
N PRO A 24 -5.36 -5.29 7.48
CA PRO A 24 -6.53 -5.72 8.25
C PRO A 24 -6.93 -4.73 9.36
N ASP A 25 -5.96 -3.96 9.86
CA ASP A 25 -6.08 -3.06 11.03
C ASP A 25 -6.26 -1.58 10.64
N LEU A 26 -6.85 -1.30 9.47
CA LEU A 26 -6.89 0.07 8.93
C LEU A 26 -7.61 1.07 9.86
N TYR A 27 -8.73 0.65 10.46
CA TYR A 27 -9.55 1.44 11.40
C TYR A 27 -9.18 1.20 12.88
N LEU A 28 -8.02 0.60 13.15
CA LEU A 28 -7.56 0.34 14.51
C LEU A 28 -6.47 1.38 14.87
N GLY A 29 -6.78 2.23 15.84
CA GLY A 29 -5.89 3.27 16.36
C GLY A 29 -5.11 2.79 17.58
N ARG A 30 -3.86 3.22 17.70
CA ARG A 30 -3.00 2.94 18.86
C ARG A 30 -2.47 4.25 19.43
N ALA A 31 -2.49 4.36 20.75
CA ALA A 31 -1.96 5.53 21.48
C ALA A 31 -1.29 5.08 22.78
N GLY A 32 -0.38 5.91 23.31
CA GLY A 32 0.19 5.68 24.63
C GLY A 32 -0.90 5.69 25.70
N ALA A 33 -0.76 4.89 26.75
CA ALA A 33 -1.67 4.99 27.88
C ALA A 33 -1.52 6.36 28.55
N SER A 34 -2.56 7.19 28.45
CA SER A 34 -2.69 8.46 29.17
C SER A 34 -3.65 8.30 30.34
N THR A 35 -3.44 9.05 31.42
CA THR A 35 -4.44 9.24 32.48
C THR A 35 -5.65 10.03 31.98
N GLU A 36 -5.48 10.80 30.91
CA GLU A 36 -6.54 11.50 30.21
C GLU A 36 -7.10 10.63 29.07
N MET A 37 -8.20 9.95 29.35
CA MET A 37 -8.85 9.03 28.39
C MET A 37 -9.16 9.71 27.04
N VAL A 38 -9.72 10.92 27.08
CA VAL A 38 -10.08 11.67 25.86
C VAL A 38 -8.84 11.96 25.01
N LYS A 39 -7.71 12.29 25.64
CA LYS A 39 -6.45 12.52 24.93
C LYS A 39 -5.95 11.26 24.23
N ALA A 40 -5.88 10.13 24.94
CA ALA A 40 -5.45 8.86 24.35
C ALA A 40 -6.37 8.39 23.22
N GLN A 41 -7.68 8.55 23.39
CA GLN A 41 -8.66 8.24 22.35
C GLN A 41 -8.53 9.18 21.14
N GLY A 42 -8.24 10.46 21.37
CA GLY A 42 -7.97 11.45 20.33
C GLY A 42 -6.72 11.10 19.52
N GLU A 43 -5.62 10.74 20.20
CA GLU A 43 -4.40 10.26 19.55
C GLU A 43 -4.66 8.99 18.71
N ALA A 44 -5.45 8.04 19.24
CA ALA A 44 -5.81 6.83 18.51
C ALA A 44 -6.67 7.13 17.26
N LEU A 45 -7.64 8.05 17.36
CA LEU A 45 -8.42 8.52 16.21
C LEU A 45 -7.53 9.23 15.20
N GLY A 46 -6.63 10.11 15.64
CA GLY A 46 -5.67 10.80 14.79
C GLY A 46 -4.77 9.83 14.03
N ALA A 47 -4.29 8.78 14.69
CA ALA A 47 -3.50 7.73 14.04
C ALA A 47 -4.28 7.02 12.93
N VAL A 48 -5.58 6.75 13.10
CA VAL A 48 -6.42 6.18 12.03
C VAL A 48 -6.59 7.15 10.88
N LEU A 49 -6.87 8.42 11.16
CA LEU A 49 -7.03 9.45 10.13
C LEU A 49 -5.76 9.64 9.29
N ILE A 50 -4.58 9.57 9.92
CA ILE A 50 -3.28 9.63 9.23
C ILE A 50 -3.11 8.44 8.28
N LYS A 51 -3.42 7.20 8.70
CA LYS A 51 -3.34 6.01 7.81
C LYS A 51 -4.26 6.11 6.60
N LEU A 52 -5.47 6.65 6.81
CA LEU A 52 -6.50 6.77 5.78
C LEU A 52 -6.17 7.85 4.75
N THR A 53 -5.62 8.98 5.20
CA THR A 53 -5.40 10.18 4.36
C THR A 53 -3.94 10.37 3.91
N GLY A 54 -3.01 9.60 4.49
CA GLY A 54 -1.60 9.61 4.13
C GLY A 54 -0.81 10.85 4.56
N LYS A 55 -1.40 11.75 5.35
CA LYS A 55 -0.81 13.05 5.72
C LYS A 55 -1.08 13.37 7.19
N ARG A 56 -0.11 13.98 7.88
CA ARG A 56 -0.25 14.39 9.30
C ARG A 56 -0.98 15.71 9.46
N GLU A 57 -0.88 16.56 8.43
CA GLU A 57 -1.44 17.91 8.38
C GLU A 57 -2.98 17.89 8.37
N VAL A 58 -3.62 16.73 8.15
CA VAL A 58 -5.08 16.60 8.27
C VAL A 58 -5.57 16.85 9.69
N LEU A 59 -4.73 16.59 10.70
CA LEU A 59 -5.12 16.70 12.10
C LEU A 59 -5.35 18.15 12.56
N ILE A 60 -4.82 19.13 11.83
CA ILE A 60 -5.01 20.56 12.12
C ILE A 60 -6.19 21.18 11.37
N GLN A 61 -6.87 20.42 10.49
CA GLN A 61 -8.07 20.92 9.82
C GLN A 61 -9.20 21.11 10.84
N PRO A 62 -9.99 22.21 10.78
CA PRO A 62 -10.96 22.54 11.82
C PRO A 62 -11.96 21.42 12.13
N GLU A 63 -12.48 20.76 11.09
CA GLU A 63 -13.44 19.66 11.21
C GLU A 63 -12.82 18.45 11.91
N ILE A 64 -11.57 18.12 11.57
CA ILE A 64 -10.82 17.02 12.16
C ILE A 64 -10.43 17.34 13.60
N ALA A 65 -9.87 18.52 13.84
CA ALA A 65 -9.48 18.98 15.17
C ALA A 65 -10.68 18.98 16.14
N ALA A 66 -11.87 19.40 15.67
CA ALA A 66 -13.09 19.31 16.45
C ALA A 66 -13.46 17.85 16.80
N ALA A 67 -13.37 16.92 15.84
CA ALA A 67 -13.64 15.50 16.07
C ALA A 67 -12.67 14.87 17.09
N LEU A 68 -11.39 15.27 17.07
CA LEU A 68 -10.37 14.80 18.03
C LEU A 68 -10.67 15.20 19.48
N THR A 69 -11.52 16.20 19.72
CA THR A 69 -11.99 16.57 21.07
C THR A 69 -13.12 15.69 21.59
N LYS A 70 -13.80 14.94 20.70
CA LYS A 70 -14.90 14.01 21.01
C LYS A 70 -14.68 12.62 20.39
N PRO A 71 -13.52 11.99 20.63
CA PRO A 71 -13.13 10.78 19.92
C PRO A 71 -14.02 9.58 20.24
N GLY A 72 -14.69 9.57 21.40
CA GLY A 72 -15.63 8.52 21.79
C GLY A 72 -16.81 8.35 20.81
N GLU A 73 -17.16 9.38 20.04
CA GLU A 73 -18.17 9.27 18.99
C GLU A 73 -17.71 8.38 17.83
N TYR A 74 -16.41 8.14 17.67
CA TYR A 74 -15.85 7.36 16.56
C TYR A 74 -15.39 5.97 16.99
N ILE A 75 -15.45 5.62 18.29
CA ILE A 75 -14.90 4.37 18.81
C ILE A 75 -16.02 3.34 19.02
N ARG A 76 -15.85 2.13 18.45
CA ARG A 76 -16.73 0.97 18.72
C ARG A 76 -16.36 0.27 20.01
N ARG A 77 -15.06 0.02 20.19
CA ARG A 77 -14.49 -0.61 21.39
C ARG A 77 -13.03 -0.22 21.55
N TYR A 78 -12.52 -0.33 22.76
CA TYR A 78 -11.09 -0.18 23.02
C TYR A 78 -10.64 -1.13 24.12
N VAL A 79 -9.35 -1.45 24.12
CA VAL A 79 -8.68 -2.26 25.13
C VAL A 79 -7.36 -1.60 25.51
N TYR A 80 -6.87 -1.89 26.71
CA TYR A 80 -5.50 -1.59 27.08
C TYR A 80 -4.66 -2.85 26.92
N GLN A 81 -3.51 -2.73 26.26
CA GLN A 81 -2.55 -3.81 26.07
C GLN A 81 -1.19 -3.40 26.63
N GLY A 82 -0.39 -4.37 27.07
CA GLY A 82 0.91 -4.14 27.68
C GLY A 82 0.85 -3.77 29.17
N GLU A 83 2.03 -3.65 29.78
CA GLU A 83 2.21 -3.36 31.21
C GLU A 83 3.17 -2.18 31.42
N GLY A 84 3.04 -1.49 32.55
CA GLY A 84 3.93 -0.39 32.93
C GLY A 84 3.98 0.74 31.89
N SER A 85 5.20 1.14 31.50
CA SER A 85 5.45 2.18 30.50
C SER A 85 5.14 1.75 29.06
N ALA A 86 4.97 0.45 28.80
CA ALA A 86 4.59 -0.09 27.49
C ALA A 86 3.07 -0.22 27.32
N ARG A 87 2.29 0.24 28.30
CA ARG A 87 0.83 0.19 28.23
C ARG A 87 0.31 1.11 27.12
N GLN A 88 -0.52 0.56 26.24
CA GLN A 88 -1.10 1.28 25.09
C GLN A 88 -2.62 1.12 25.07
N LEU A 89 -3.30 2.17 24.61
CA LEU A 89 -4.70 2.12 24.22
C LEU A 89 -4.78 1.61 22.78
N VAL A 90 -5.58 0.56 22.56
CA VAL A 90 -5.93 0.06 21.24
C VAL A 90 -7.41 0.26 21.04
N ALA A 91 -7.79 1.17 20.14
CA ALA A 91 -9.18 1.55 19.89
C ALA A 91 -9.60 1.16 18.47
N GLU A 92 -10.69 0.39 18.35
CA GLU A 92 -11.34 0.09 17.08
C GLU A 92 -12.35 1.18 16.77
N MET A 93 -12.16 1.84 15.62
CA MET A 93 -13.07 2.89 15.15
C MET A 93 -14.30 2.30 14.44
N ASP A 94 -15.38 3.08 14.42
CA ASP A 94 -16.53 2.86 13.55
C ASP A 94 -16.20 3.36 12.13
N PRO A 95 -16.07 2.46 11.13
CA PRO A 95 -15.68 2.87 9.78
C PRO A 95 -16.69 3.84 9.15
N GLY A 96 -18.00 3.67 9.41
CA GLY A 96 -19.04 4.54 8.86
C GLY A 96 -18.91 5.97 9.37
N ARG A 97 -18.68 6.15 10.67
CA ARG A 97 -18.51 7.48 11.28
C ARG A 97 -17.21 8.15 10.86
N VAL A 98 -16.10 7.42 10.81
CA VAL A 98 -14.81 7.95 10.35
C VAL A 98 -14.88 8.37 8.88
N ASN A 99 -15.47 7.53 8.03
CA ASN A 99 -15.63 7.82 6.60
C ASN A 99 -16.55 9.02 6.35
N GLN A 100 -17.60 9.15 7.16
CA GLN A 100 -18.47 10.32 7.12
C GLN A 100 -17.73 11.60 7.51
N LEU A 101 -16.90 11.57 8.57
CA LEU A 101 -16.05 12.70 8.97
C LEU A 101 -15.11 13.13 7.84
N LEU A 102 -14.39 12.18 7.24
CA LEU A 102 -13.47 12.46 6.14
C LEU A 102 -14.19 13.06 4.94
N SER A 103 -15.36 12.53 4.59
CA SER A 103 -16.15 13.08 3.49
C SER A 103 -16.68 14.49 3.78
N GLN A 104 -17.13 14.78 5.00
CA GLN A 104 -17.53 16.13 5.43
C GLN A 104 -16.37 17.12 5.34
N ALA A 105 -15.16 16.68 5.72
CA ALA A 105 -13.91 17.42 5.56
C ALA A 105 -13.39 17.45 4.10
N LYS A 106 -14.09 16.81 3.15
CA LYS A 106 -13.71 16.68 1.74
C LYS A 106 -12.33 16.04 1.53
N LEU A 107 -11.95 15.15 2.44
CA LEU A 107 -10.70 14.41 2.39
C LEU A 107 -10.91 13.08 1.66
N PRO A 108 -10.15 12.79 0.59
CA PRO A 108 -10.10 11.44 0.03
C PRO A 108 -9.44 10.49 1.02
N LEU A 109 -9.76 9.21 0.94
CA LEU A 109 -9.06 8.18 1.69
C LEU A 109 -8.62 7.03 0.80
N LEU A 110 -7.52 6.39 1.18
CA LEU A 110 -7.03 5.16 0.57
C LEU A 110 -7.50 3.95 1.39
N GLY A 111 -7.97 2.93 0.69
CA GLY A 111 -8.54 1.71 1.29
C GLY A 111 -7.50 0.81 1.95
N ALA A 112 -7.93 -0.42 2.25
CA ALA A 112 -7.06 -1.45 2.80
C ALA A 112 -6.14 -2.07 1.74
N VAL A 113 -6.54 -2.04 0.47
CA VAL A 113 -5.71 -2.47 -0.67
C VAL A 113 -4.73 -1.37 -1.00
N ARG A 114 -3.43 -1.65 -0.87
CA ARG A 114 -2.35 -0.70 -1.10
C ARG A 114 -1.25 -1.34 -1.93
N PRO A 115 -0.70 -0.62 -2.93
CA PRO A 115 0.42 -1.14 -3.71
C PRO A 115 1.66 -1.18 -2.82
N GLN A 116 2.34 -2.32 -2.79
CA GLN A 116 3.63 -2.51 -2.16
C GLN A 116 4.72 -1.85 -3.01
N ILE A 117 5.59 -1.07 -2.33
CA ILE A 117 6.66 -0.33 -2.97
C ILE A 117 8.01 -0.96 -2.60
N ALA A 118 8.75 -1.46 -3.57
CA ALA A 118 10.14 -1.89 -3.38
C ALA A 118 11.10 -0.68 -3.46
N LEU A 119 11.84 -0.43 -2.39
CA LEU A 119 12.76 0.70 -2.27
C LEU A 119 14.19 0.25 -2.59
N TRP A 120 14.65 0.56 -3.80
CA TRP A 120 16.02 0.34 -4.25
C TRP A 120 16.81 1.64 -4.13
N LEU A 121 17.68 1.71 -3.12
CA LEU A 121 18.43 2.92 -2.79
C LEU A 121 19.93 2.62 -2.85
N VAL A 122 20.71 3.55 -3.40
CA VAL A 122 22.17 3.51 -3.40
C VAL A 122 22.71 4.63 -2.54
N ILE A 123 23.54 4.30 -1.55
CA ILE A 123 24.42 5.25 -0.86
C ILE A 123 25.60 5.51 -1.80
N ASP A 124 25.65 6.69 -2.43
CA ASP A 124 26.67 7.12 -3.39
C ASP A 124 27.90 7.67 -2.66
N ASP A 125 28.46 6.84 -1.78
CA ASP A 125 29.78 7.03 -1.18
C ASP A 125 30.89 6.45 -2.08
N SER A 126 32.15 6.42 -1.62
CA SER A 126 33.26 5.84 -2.38
C SER A 126 33.08 4.36 -2.78
N GLN A 127 32.23 3.62 -2.05
CA GLN A 127 31.97 2.20 -2.26
C GLN A 127 30.67 1.95 -3.05
N ARG A 128 29.78 2.95 -3.16
CA ARG A 128 28.48 2.89 -3.86
C ARG A 128 27.69 1.64 -3.51
N ARG A 129 27.08 1.64 -2.33
CA ARG A 129 26.44 0.44 -1.77
C ARG A 129 24.92 0.53 -1.84
N MET A 130 24.28 -0.60 -2.13
CA MET A 130 22.81 -0.72 -2.00
C MET A 130 22.42 -0.70 -0.53
N VAL A 131 21.31 -0.03 -0.22
CA VAL A 131 20.61 -0.20 1.06
C VAL A 131 19.83 -1.52 0.98
N SER A 132 20.02 -2.37 1.98
CA SER A 132 19.33 -3.67 2.08
C SER A 132 18.49 -3.73 3.35
N ASP A 133 17.52 -4.63 3.43
CA ASP A 133 16.72 -4.81 4.65
C ASP A 133 17.58 -5.17 5.90
N GLN A 134 18.75 -5.76 5.69
CA GLN A 134 19.67 -6.18 6.74
C GLN A 134 20.87 -5.24 6.93
N SER A 135 20.89 -4.08 6.26
CA SER A 135 22.03 -3.18 6.36
C SER A 135 22.09 -2.49 7.73
N GLN A 136 23.31 -2.27 8.22
CA GLN A 136 23.55 -1.57 9.50
C GLN A 136 23.63 -0.05 9.35
N ASP A 137 23.38 0.48 8.15
CA ASP A 137 23.37 1.93 7.87
C ASP A 137 22.14 2.65 8.43
N GLY A 138 21.15 1.92 8.95
CA GLY A 138 19.97 2.46 9.62
C GLY A 138 18.80 2.82 8.70
N TRP A 139 19.00 2.88 7.37
CA TRP A 139 17.96 3.37 6.45
C TRP A 139 16.73 2.48 6.43
N ALA A 140 16.93 1.16 6.45
CA ALA A 140 15.82 0.20 6.51
C ALA A 140 14.91 0.44 7.72
N ASN A 141 15.49 0.78 8.88
CA ASN A 141 14.72 1.03 10.10
C ASN A 141 13.98 2.37 10.06
N GLU A 142 14.63 3.43 9.58
CA GLU A 142 14.02 4.75 9.45
C GLU A 142 12.88 4.75 8.42
N LEU A 143 13.07 4.09 7.28
CA LEU A 143 12.04 3.96 6.23
C LEU A 143 10.83 3.16 6.74
N ARG A 144 11.05 2.03 7.43
CA ARG A 144 9.95 1.27 8.04
C ARG A 144 9.23 2.06 9.12
N SER A 145 9.97 2.78 9.96
CA SER A 145 9.41 3.62 11.02
C SER A 145 8.60 4.79 10.46
N GLY A 146 9.05 5.38 9.35
CA GLY A 146 8.30 6.41 8.63
C GLY A 146 7.07 5.89 7.90
N ALA A 147 7.09 4.65 7.41
CA ALA A 147 6.01 4.06 6.62
C ALA A 147 4.89 3.47 7.48
N ALA A 148 5.22 2.91 8.66
CA ALA A 148 4.27 2.20 9.51
C ALA A 148 3.07 3.05 9.98
N PRO A 149 3.24 4.32 10.44
CA PRO A 149 2.11 5.17 10.83
C PRO A 149 1.16 5.51 9.68
N LEU A 150 1.64 5.43 8.43
CA LEU A 150 0.90 5.76 7.22
C LEU A 150 0.22 4.52 6.61
N ALA A 151 0.42 3.34 7.21
CA ALA A 151 0.05 2.05 6.63
C ALA A 151 0.54 1.91 5.18
N LEU A 152 1.78 2.37 4.91
CA LEU A 152 2.40 2.31 3.59
C LEU A 152 3.24 1.02 3.51
N PRO A 153 2.85 0.03 2.68
CA PRO A 153 3.63 -1.19 2.52
C PRO A 153 4.90 -0.89 1.71
N VAL A 154 6.04 -0.93 2.39
CA VAL A 154 7.36 -0.78 1.78
C VAL A 154 8.21 -2.00 2.06
N VAL A 155 9.05 -2.36 1.10
CA VAL A 155 10.02 -3.45 1.22
C VAL A 155 11.37 -2.98 0.70
N LEU A 156 12.45 -3.41 1.32
CA LEU A 156 13.80 -3.23 0.81
C LEU A 156 14.31 -4.57 0.29
N PRO A 157 15.16 -4.59 -0.76
CA PRO A 157 15.78 -5.82 -1.22
C PRO A 157 16.62 -6.45 -0.11
N ILE A 158 16.64 -7.78 -0.04
CA ILE A 158 17.48 -8.51 0.92
C ILE A 158 18.94 -8.57 0.46
N MET A 159 19.21 -8.21 -0.80
CA MET A 159 20.52 -8.18 -1.44
C MET A 159 21.24 -9.54 -1.37
N ASP A 160 20.48 -10.61 -1.61
CA ASP A 160 21.03 -11.95 -1.81
C ASP A 160 21.66 -12.10 -3.21
N LEU A 161 22.06 -13.33 -3.57
CA LEU A 161 22.67 -13.58 -4.89
C LEU A 161 21.73 -13.25 -6.05
N ASP A 162 20.43 -13.48 -5.89
CA ASP A 162 19.46 -13.22 -6.94
C ASP A 162 19.32 -11.71 -7.16
N ASP A 163 19.13 -10.93 -6.09
CA ASP A 163 19.04 -9.46 -6.17
C ASP A 163 20.31 -8.86 -6.79
N SER A 164 21.47 -9.26 -6.26
CA SER A 164 22.77 -8.70 -6.68
C SER A 164 23.18 -9.10 -8.10
N SER A 165 22.64 -10.22 -8.61
CA SER A 165 22.83 -10.62 -10.02
C SER A 165 21.85 -9.96 -10.97
N ALA A 166 20.65 -9.60 -10.51
CA ALA A 166 19.58 -9.03 -11.32
C ALA A 166 19.63 -7.50 -11.42
N VAL A 167 20.11 -6.82 -10.37
CA VAL A 167 20.12 -5.35 -10.29
C VAL A 167 21.51 -4.83 -9.94
N ALA A 168 22.12 -4.13 -10.89
CA ALA A 168 23.39 -3.44 -10.67
C ALA A 168 23.18 -2.09 -9.95
N VAL A 169 24.20 -1.62 -9.24
CA VAL A 169 24.23 -0.27 -8.64
C VAL A 169 24.00 0.83 -9.70
N THR A 170 24.52 0.63 -10.91
CA THR A 170 24.31 1.53 -12.04
C THR A 170 22.87 1.56 -12.52
N ASP A 171 22.10 0.48 -12.33
CA ASP A 171 20.69 0.41 -12.71
C ASP A 171 19.89 1.40 -11.87
N VAL A 172 20.12 1.39 -10.55
CA VAL A 172 19.47 2.30 -9.61
C VAL A 172 19.94 3.74 -9.80
N LEU A 173 21.24 3.98 -9.91
CA LEU A 173 21.80 5.33 -10.11
C LEU A 173 21.42 5.96 -11.46
N GLY A 174 21.24 5.13 -12.49
CA GLY A 174 20.84 5.52 -13.85
C GLY A 174 19.32 5.54 -14.08
N ARG A 175 18.51 5.13 -13.08
CA ARG A 175 17.05 5.02 -13.16
C ARG A 175 16.53 4.04 -14.23
N PHE A 176 17.26 2.96 -14.44
CA PHE A 176 16.84 1.86 -15.31
C PHE A 176 15.80 1.00 -14.57
N ALA A 177 14.53 1.35 -14.72
CA ALA A 177 13.44 0.80 -13.91
C ALA A 177 13.04 -0.63 -14.31
N GLU A 178 13.23 -1.04 -15.55
CA GLU A 178 12.84 -2.36 -16.07
C GLU A 178 13.51 -3.53 -15.32
N PRO A 179 14.86 -3.60 -15.21
CA PRO A 179 15.50 -4.68 -14.46
C PRO A 179 15.12 -4.66 -12.96
N VAL A 180 14.95 -3.46 -12.40
CA VAL A 180 14.55 -3.28 -10.99
C VAL A 180 13.12 -3.77 -10.75
N ALA A 181 12.18 -3.42 -11.62
CA ALA A 181 10.79 -3.87 -11.55
C ALA A 181 10.68 -5.39 -11.72
N ALA A 182 11.43 -5.97 -12.65
CA ALA A 182 11.49 -7.42 -12.84
C ALA A 182 12.02 -8.15 -11.60
N ALA A 183 13.14 -7.69 -11.03
CA ALA A 183 13.67 -8.24 -9.79
C ALA A 183 12.71 -8.08 -8.61
N SER A 184 11.93 -6.99 -8.58
CA SER A 184 11.02 -6.69 -7.48
C SER A 184 9.74 -7.54 -7.44
N GLN A 185 9.44 -8.30 -8.49
CA GLN A 185 8.28 -9.19 -8.54
C GLN A 185 8.31 -10.23 -7.41
N ARG A 186 9.50 -10.71 -7.01
CA ARG A 186 9.66 -11.66 -5.89
C ARG A 186 9.21 -11.09 -4.54
N TYR A 187 9.19 -9.76 -4.42
CA TYR A 187 8.70 -9.08 -3.21
C TYR A 187 7.21 -8.74 -3.30
N GLY A 188 6.54 -9.09 -4.39
CA GLY A 188 5.14 -8.72 -4.63
C GLY A 188 4.94 -7.22 -4.84
N ALA A 189 5.98 -6.48 -5.25
CA ALA A 189 5.90 -5.03 -5.38
C ALA A 189 5.21 -4.62 -6.70
N GLU A 190 4.14 -3.83 -6.61
CA GLU A 190 3.48 -3.21 -7.76
C GLU A 190 4.18 -1.93 -8.22
N MET A 191 4.99 -1.32 -7.35
CA MET A 191 5.77 -0.12 -7.65
C MET A 191 7.21 -0.29 -7.18
N VAL A 192 8.14 0.36 -7.87
CA VAL A 192 9.55 0.41 -7.49
C VAL A 192 10.01 1.85 -7.35
N LEU A 193 10.75 2.14 -6.28
CA LEU A 193 11.42 3.41 -6.08
C LEU A 193 12.92 3.22 -6.28
N LEU A 194 13.50 4.00 -7.17
CA LEU A 194 14.94 4.04 -7.40
C LEU A 194 15.48 5.34 -6.82
N GLY A 195 16.47 5.27 -5.92
CA GLY A 195 16.98 6.42 -5.20
C GLY A 195 18.50 6.47 -5.09
N ARG A 196 19.04 7.70 -5.05
CA ARG A 196 20.44 8.01 -4.78
C ARG A 196 20.50 8.80 -3.48
N LEU A 197 21.25 8.28 -2.53
CA LEU A 197 21.55 8.89 -1.24
C LEU A 197 22.98 9.41 -1.27
N SER A 198 23.16 10.71 -1.11
CA SER A 198 24.47 11.33 -0.91
C SER A 198 24.51 12.02 0.44
N ALA A 199 25.68 12.06 1.08
CA ALA A 199 25.88 12.78 2.33
C ALA A 199 26.92 13.88 2.15
N GLU A 200 26.61 15.07 2.66
CA GLU A 200 27.56 16.15 2.89
C GLU A 200 27.48 16.50 4.38
N ASP A 201 28.59 16.29 5.10
CA ASP A 201 28.65 16.32 6.57
C ASP A 201 27.57 15.42 7.22
N GLU A 202 26.68 15.99 8.03
CA GLU A 202 25.57 15.28 8.69
C GLU A 202 24.25 15.35 7.91
N THR A 203 24.26 15.93 6.71
CA THR A 203 23.06 16.13 5.89
C THR A 203 23.01 15.13 4.75
N TRP A 204 21.96 14.29 4.76
CA TRP A 204 21.64 13.40 3.65
C TRP A 204 20.82 14.14 2.60
N THR A 205 21.05 13.81 1.34
CA THR A 205 20.20 14.18 0.21
C THR A 205 19.77 12.91 -0.52
N LEU A 206 18.46 12.73 -0.66
CA LEU A 206 17.85 11.66 -1.44
C LEU A 206 17.26 12.24 -2.71
N GLU A 207 17.83 11.88 -3.86
CA GLU A 207 17.18 12.03 -5.16
C GLU A 207 16.48 10.71 -5.49
N TRP A 208 15.21 10.75 -5.92
CA TRP A 208 14.44 9.52 -6.13
C TRP A 208 13.43 9.64 -7.27
N GLY A 209 13.07 8.50 -7.87
CA GLY A 209 11.97 8.36 -8.82
C GLY A 209 11.14 7.12 -8.47
N LEU A 210 9.82 7.27 -8.50
CA LEU A 210 8.84 6.20 -8.31
C LEU A 210 8.35 5.73 -9.70
N TYR A 211 8.34 4.43 -9.91
CA TYR A 211 7.92 3.80 -11.17
C TYR A 211 6.85 2.75 -10.90
N GLY A 212 5.93 2.59 -11.84
CA GLY A 212 4.88 1.58 -11.79
C GLY A 212 4.10 1.54 -13.09
N SER A 213 3.03 0.74 -13.11
CA SER A 213 2.19 0.60 -14.30
C SER A 213 1.36 1.86 -14.56
N LYS A 214 1.52 2.45 -15.74
CA LYS A 214 0.68 3.52 -16.29
C LYS A 214 0.24 3.07 -17.67
N ASP A 215 -1.08 2.94 -17.88
CA ASP A 215 -1.65 2.43 -19.13
C ASP A 215 -1.07 1.07 -19.58
N GLY A 216 -0.71 0.22 -18.61
CA GLY A 216 -0.13 -1.10 -18.85
C GLY A 216 1.36 -1.10 -19.17
N GLN A 217 2.04 0.05 -19.11
CA GLN A 217 3.48 0.18 -19.34
C GLN A 217 4.18 0.67 -18.07
N LEU A 218 5.40 0.20 -17.83
CA LEU A 218 6.24 0.73 -16.76
C LEU A 218 6.63 2.18 -17.10
N SER A 219 6.41 3.11 -16.18
CA SER A 219 6.71 4.53 -16.38
C SER A 219 7.07 5.23 -15.07
N GLU A 220 7.81 6.34 -15.16
CA GLU A 220 8.02 7.25 -14.02
C GLU A 220 6.67 7.88 -13.64
N LEU A 221 6.23 7.62 -12.43
CA LEU A 221 4.97 8.11 -11.86
C LEU A 221 5.16 9.49 -11.22
N THR A 222 6.26 9.65 -10.47
CA THR A 222 6.67 10.90 -9.83
C THR A 222 8.13 10.81 -9.40
N LYS A 223 8.75 11.94 -9.06
CA LYS A 223 10.12 12.03 -8.58
C LYS A 223 10.30 13.20 -7.62
N GLY A 224 11.40 13.20 -6.88
CA GLY A 224 11.69 14.28 -5.94
C GLY A 224 13.14 14.29 -5.47
N SER A 225 13.43 15.33 -4.69
CA SER A 225 14.67 15.45 -3.93
C SER A 225 14.33 15.91 -2.51
N LEU A 226 14.98 15.31 -1.51
CA LEU A 226 14.78 15.56 -0.09
C LEU A 226 16.15 15.73 0.57
N SER A 227 16.26 16.64 1.54
CA SER A 227 17.48 16.79 2.32
C SER A 227 17.18 16.93 3.81
N GLY A 228 18.10 16.45 4.66
CA GLY A 228 18.00 16.56 6.11
C GLY A 228 18.73 15.43 6.83
N SER A 229 18.35 15.19 8.08
CA SER A 229 18.79 13.97 8.78
C SER A 229 18.19 12.73 8.13
N GLN A 230 18.80 11.57 8.39
CA GLN A 230 18.31 10.29 7.88
C GLN A 230 16.84 10.00 8.24
N GLN A 231 16.47 10.28 9.49
CA GLN A 231 15.08 10.20 9.97
C GLN A 231 14.18 11.16 9.19
N ALA A 232 14.58 12.43 9.06
CA ALA A 232 13.77 13.44 8.39
C ALA A 232 13.55 13.13 6.90
N VAL A 233 14.57 12.64 6.20
CA VAL A 233 14.46 12.21 4.80
C VAL A 233 13.52 11.01 4.68
N SER A 234 13.65 10.03 5.56
CA SER A 234 12.79 8.83 5.56
C SER A 234 11.32 9.17 5.83
N GLU A 235 11.05 9.99 6.85
CA GLU A 235 9.69 10.46 7.18
C GLU A 235 9.06 11.30 6.07
N GLN A 236 9.84 12.18 5.44
CA GLN A 236 9.37 12.99 4.31
C GLN A 236 9.08 12.12 3.09
N LEU A 237 9.95 11.16 2.77
CA LEU A 237 9.75 10.26 1.64
C LEU A 237 8.46 9.45 1.82
N THR A 238 8.28 8.78 2.95
CA THR A 238 7.09 7.95 3.17
C THR A 238 5.81 8.78 3.19
N THR A 239 5.86 10.00 3.74
CA THR A 239 4.73 10.96 3.70
C THR A 239 4.41 11.37 2.26
N GLN A 240 5.42 11.69 1.44
CA GLN A 240 5.19 12.05 0.03
C GLN A 240 4.65 10.87 -0.80
N LEU A 241 5.13 9.65 -0.57
CA LEU A 241 4.61 8.45 -1.23
C LEU A 241 3.16 8.16 -0.83
N SER A 242 2.84 8.21 0.47
CA SER A 242 1.48 7.98 0.96
C SER A 242 0.51 9.05 0.46
N ALA A 243 0.94 10.32 0.48
CA ALA A 243 0.21 11.44 -0.10
C ALA A 243 -0.10 11.23 -1.59
N TRP A 244 0.90 10.83 -2.37
CA TRP A 244 0.76 10.58 -3.80
C TRP A 244 -0.24 9.45 -4.07
N LEU A 245 -0.17 8.35 -3.30
CA LEU A 245 -1.13 7.25 -3.42
C LEU A 245 -2.57 7.68 -3.11
N VAL A 246 -2.78 8.47 -2.06
CA VAL A 246 -4.11 8.98 -1.70
C VAL A 246 -4.64 9.94 -2.77
N GLU A 247 -3.77 10.75 -3.38
CA GLU A 247 -4.16 11.65 -4.47
C GLU A 247 -4.58 10.89 -5.74
N HIS A 248 -3.86 9.83 -6.10
CA HIS A 248 -4.07 9.11 -7.36
C HIS A 248 -5.08 7.96 -7.26
N TYR A 249 -5.22 7.36 -6.08
CA TYR A 249 -6.04 6.17 -5.84
C TYR A 249 -7.02 6.30 -4.66
N GLY A 250 -6.95 7.40 -3.92
CA GLY A 250 -7.95 7.67 -2.88
C GLY A 250 -9.31 7.95 -3.49
N ALA A 251 -10.36 7.57 -2.76
CA ALA A 251 -11.74 7.75 -3.16
C ALA A 251 -12.53 8.57 -2.13
N LYS A 252 -13.63 9.16 -2.58
CA LYS A 252 -14.67 9.67 -1.69
C LYS A 252 -15.54 8.49 -1.27
N VAL A 253 -15.83 8.40 0.02
CA VAL A 253 -16.41 7.19 0.64
C VAL A 253 -17.77 7.43 1.28
N SER A 254 -18.40 8.56 0.99
CA SER A 254 -19.78 8.82 1.37
C SER A 254 -20.48 9.68 0.33
N GLY A 255 -21.81 9.67 0.34
CA GLY A 255 -22.66 10.37 -0.63
C GLY A 255 -23.50 9.40 -1.45
N GLU A 256 -23.82 9.80 -2.69
CA GLU A 256 -24.58 8.98 -3.63
C GLU A 256 -23.85 7.67 -3.94
N ARG A 257 -24.64 6.60 -4.04
CA ARG A 257 -24.14 5.27 -4.32
C ARG A 257 -24.48 4.86 -5.75
N GLY A 258 -23.46 4.47 -6.49
CA GLY A 258 -23.60 3.74 -7.73
C GLY A 258 -23.83 2.25 -7.47
N GLN A 259 -24.37 1.58 -8.47
CA GLN A 259 -24.40 0.12 -8.58
C GLN A 259 -23.78 -0.29 -9.91
N LEU A 260 -23.00 -1.37 -9.91
CA LEU A 260 -22.50 -1.98 -11.14
C LEU A 260 -22.27 -3.48 -10.98
N GLN A 261 -22.23 -4.18 -12.10
CA GLN A 261 -21.82 -5.59 -12.16
C GLN A 261 -20.34 -5.69 -12.52
N LEU A 262 -19.59 -6.45 -11.74
CA LEU A 262 -18.21 -6.81 -12.03
C LEU A 262 -18.14 -8.30 -12.36
N THR A 263 -17.79 -8.61 -13.60
CA THR A 263 -17.48 -9.98 -14.03
C THR A 263 -15.99 -10.20 -13.92
N VAL A 264 -15.58 -11.31 -13.29
CA VAL A 264 -14.19 -11.72 -13.19
C VAL A 264 -14.03 -13.13 -13.74
N GLU A 265 -13.26 -13.26 -14.82
CA GLU A 265 -12.89 -14.54 -15.44
C GLU A 265 -11.53 -15.06 -14.93
N GLY A 266 -11.25 -16.35 -15.13
CA GLY A 266 -10.00 -16.99 -14.68
C GLY A 266 -10.02 -17.47 -13.23
N LEU A 267 -11.21 -17.58 -12.62
CA LEU A 267 -11.39 -18.06 -11.25
C LEU A 267 -11.45 -19.59 -11.26
N SER A 268 -10.30 -20.22 -11.06
CA SER A 268 -10.16 -21.67 -11.23
C SER A 268 -10.36 -22.44 -9.91
N GLN A 269 -10.19 -21.75 -8.78
CA GLN A 269 -10.28 -22.31 -7.44
C GLN A 269 -11.31 -21.56 -6.60
N MET A 270 -11.96 -22.26 -5.67
CA MET A 270 -12.91 -21.64 -4.73
C MET A 270 -12.26 -20.50 -3.92
N ASN A 271 -10.95 -20.61 -3.64
CA ASN A 271 -10.19 -19.59 -2.95
C ASN A 271 -10.04 -18.30 -3.77
N ASP A 272 -10.03 -18.38 -5.11
CA ASP A 272 -9.90 -17.21 -5.99
C ASP A 272 -11.10 -16.27 -5.82
N ILE A 273 -12.31 -16.84 -5.75
CA ILE A 273 -13.55 -16.09 -5.54
C ILE A 273 -13.50 -15.33 -4.21
N ALA A 274 -13.09 -16.01 -3.13
CA ALA A 274 -12.98 -15.40 -1.81
C ALA A 274 -11.89 -14.30 -1.78
N ASN A 275 -10.77 -14.51 -2.47
CA ASN A 275 -9.68 -13.54 -2.58
C ASN A 275 -10.14 -12.28 -3.35
N VAL A 276 -10.79 -12.45 -4.49
CA VAL A 276 -11.35 -11.36 -5.29
C VAL A 276 -12.40 -10.59 -4.50
N GLN A 277 -13.33 -11.28 -3.85
CA GLN A 277 -14.35 -10.62 -3.03
C GLN A 277 -13.72 -9.84 -1.87
N SER A 278 -12.72 -10.42 -1.18
CA SER A 278 -11.99 -9.75 -0.10
C SER A 278 -11.27 -8.49 -0.59
N LEU A 279 -10.60 -8.59 -1.74
CA LEU A 279 -9.90 -7.49 -2.38
C LEU A 279 -10.85 -6.35 -2.73
N ILE A 280 -11.94 -6.64 -3.43
CA ILE A 280 -12.94 -5.62 -3.82
C ILE A 280 -13.53 -4.95 -2.56
N LYS A 281 -13.86 -5.75 -1.54
CA LYS A 281 -14.37 -5.23 -0.26
C LYS A 281 -13.39 -4.31 0.46
N GLY A 282 -12.09 -4.50 0.26
CA GLY A 282 -11.03 -3.69 0.87
C GLY A 282 -10.82 -2.31 0.22
N MET A 283 -11.45 -2.04 -0.92
CA MET A 283 -11.32 -0.77 -1.63
C MET A 283 -12.06 0.36 -0.92
N ALA A 284 -11.49 1.57 -0.99
CA ALA A 284 -12.09 2.76 -0.39
C ALA A 284 -13.50 3.04 -0.93
N SER A 285 -13.66 3.01 -2.25
CA SER A 285 -14.91 3.35 -2.92
C SER A 285 -16.01 2.30 -2.75
N VAL A 286 -15.68 1.06 -2.38
CA VAL A 286 -16.67 -0.03 -2.33
C VAL A 286 -17.44 -0.02 -1.01
N ALA A 287 -18.76 0.11 -1.10
CA ALA A 287 -19.67 0.01 0.03
C ALA A 287 -20.09 -1.45 0.31
N SER A 288 -20.34 -2.23 -0.74
CA SER A 288 -20.66 -3.66 -0.63
C SER A 288 -20.28 -4.42 -1.91
N VAL A 289 -20.00 -5.71 -1.75
CA VAL A 289 -19.75 -6.67 -2.82
C VAL A 289 -20.47 -7.96 -2.50
N GLU A 290 -21.34 -8.40 -3.41
CA GLU A 290 -22.14 -9.61 -3.27
C GLU A 290 -21.97 -10.49 -4.50
N LEU A 291 -21.72 -11.78 -4.31
CA LEU A 291 -21.68 -12.75 -5.40
C LEU A 291 -23.10 -12.88 -5.96
N ALA A 292 -23.27 -12.57 -7.24
CA ALA A 292 -24.55 -12.62 -7.94
C ALA A 292 -24.69 -13.94 -8.74
N GLU A 293 -23.64 -14.32 -9.45
CA GLU A 293 -23.64 -15.51 -10.30
C GLU A 293 -22.25 -16.17 -10.29
N LEU A 294 -22.23 -17.49 -10.43
CA LEU A 294 -21.03 -18.30 -10.51
C LEU A 294 -21.14 -19.24 -11.71
N ASP A 295 -20.15 -19.18 -12.58
CA ASP A 295 -19.93 -20.11 -13.70
C ASP A 295 -18.65 -20.94 -13.44
N MET A 296 -18.30 -21.84 -14.36
CA MET A 296 -17.17 -22.77 -14.20
C MET A 296 -15.82 -22.06 -14.02
N GLU A 297 -15.59 -20.94 -14.70
CA GLU A 297 -14.32 -20.17 -14.64
C GLU A 297 -14.52 -18.67 -14.45
N SER A 298 -15.74 -18.22 -14.11
CA SER A 298 -16.04 -16.81 -13.89
C SER A 298 -17.06 -16.60 -12.78
N ALA A 299 -17.00 -15.43 -12.15
CA ALA A 299 -17.96 -14.99 -11.15
C ALA A 299 -18.41 -13.56 -11.45
N THR A 300 -19.69 -13.30 -11.26
CA THR A 300 -20.29 -11.97 -11.37
C THR A 300 -20.63 -11.46 -9.98
N PHE A 301 -20.18 -10.25 -9.67
CA PHE A 301 -20.42 -9.57 -8.40
C PHE A 301 -21.30 -8.34 -8.60
N ASN A 302 -22.30 -8.17 -7.75
CA ASN A 302 -23.02 -6.92 -7.61
C ASN A 302 -22.27 -6.01 -6.64
N LEU A 303 -21.83 -4.85 -7.12
CA LEU A 303 -21.11 -3.86 -6.33
C LEU A 303 -21.99 -2.65 -6.05
N SER A 304 -21.98 -2.19 -4.80
CA SER A 304 -22.34 -0.82 -4.48
C SER A 304 -21.08 -0.04 -4.14
N PHE A 305 -20.93 1.14 -4.72
CA PHE A 305 -19.73 1.97 -4.55
C PHE A 305 -20.09 3.45 -4.47
N TYR A 306 -19.19 4.24 -3.90
CA TYR A 306 -19.25 5.69 -3.84
C TYR A 306 -18.39 6.29 -4.96
N GLY A 307 -18.84 7.43 -5.50
CA GLY A 307 -18.13 8.14 -6.56
C GLY A 307 -18.45 7.63 -7.97
N GLU A 308 -17.55 7.92 -8.91
CA GLU A 308 -17.72 7.54 -10.33
C GLU A 308 -17.07 6.18 -10.64
N GLN A 309 -17.56 5.49 -11.67
CA GLN A 309 -17.02 4.19 -12.11
C GLN A 309 -15.50 4.27 -12.38
N LYS A 310 -15.00 5.39 -12.90
CA LYS A 310 -13.56 5.61 -13.12
C LYS A 310 -12.73 5.58 -11.82
N GLU A 311 -13.31 5.96 -10.68
CA GLU A 311 -12.60 5.87 -9.39
C GLU A 311 -12.47 4.42 -8.94
N LEU A 312 -13.50 3.61 -9.18
CA LEU A 312 -13.44 2.17 -8.93
C LEU A 312 -12.43 1.48 -9.86
N GLU A 313 -12.42 1.81 -11.15
CA GLU A 313 -11.45 1.26 -12.12
C GLU A 313 -10.00 1.56 -11.71
N ARG A 314 -9.73 2.78 -11.21
CA ARG A 314 -8.41 3.14 -10.63
C ARG A 314 -8.09 2.33 -9.39
N GLY A 315 -9.06 2.06 -8.52
CA GLY A 315 -8.86 1.19 -7.37
C GLY A 315 -8.56 -0.26 -7.76
N LEU A 316 -9.22 -0.77 -8.80
CA LEU A 316 -8.99 -2.11 -9.36
C LEU A 316 -7.63 -2.24 -10.02
N SER A 317 -7.10 -1.18 -10.63
CA SER A 317 -5.77 -1.23 -11.25
C SER A 317 -4.61 -1.26 -10.26
N LEU A 318 -4.87 -1.10 -8.95
CA LEU A 318 -3.85 -1.24 -7.91
C LEU A 318 -3.37 -2.67 -7.70
N ASP A 319 -4.19 -3.68 -8.02
CA ASP A 319 -3.81 -5.08 -7.87
C ASP A 319 -3.48 -5.68 -9.24
N ALA A 320 -2.22 -6.05 -9.43
CA ALA A 320 -1.72 -6.57 -10.70
C ALA A 320 -2.41 -7.88 -11.15
N ARG A 321 -3.10 -8.58 -10.24
CA ARG A 321 -3.84 -9.81 -10.57
C ARG A 321 -5.16 -9.54 -11.28
N LEU A 322 -5.64 -8.30 -11.27
CA LEU A 322 -6.86 -7.89 -11.96
C LEU A 322 -6.51 -7.12 -13.24
N ALA A 323 -6.50 -7.84 -14.36
CA ALA A 323 -6.32 -7.22 -15.67
C ALA A 323 -7.68 -6.81 -16.25
N GLN A 324 -7.83 -5.53 -16.62
CA GLN A 324 -9.06 -5.05 -17.24
C GLN A 324 -9.24 -5.65 -18.64
N VAL A 325 -10.38 -6.29 -18.88
CA VAL A 325 -10.78 -6.87 -20.18
C VAL A 325 -11.76 -5.95 -20.90
N GLY A 326 -12.66 -5.29 -20.15
CA GLY A 326 -13.63 -4.36 -20.72
C GLY A 326 -14.26 -3.45 -19.68
N SER A 327 -14.69 -2.26 -20.13
CA SER A 327 -15.46 -1.32 -19.33
C SER A 327 -16.62 -0.77 -20.16
N GLN A 328 -17.82 -0.88 -19.60
CA GLN A 328 -19.05 -0.29 -20.10
C GLN A 328 -19.76 0.43 -18.95
N PRO A 329 -20.61 1.43 -19.20
CA PRO A 329 -21.40 2.06 -18.15
C PRO A 329 -22.21 1.02 -17.36
N GLY A 330 -21.92 0.87 -16.06
CA GLY A 330 -22.61 -0.07 -15.17
C GLY A 330 -22.12 -1.53 -15.24
N SER A 331 -21.11 -1.83 -16.05
CA SER A 331 -20.53 -3.18 -16.15
C SER A 331 -19.02 -3.15 -16.36
N LEU A 332 -18.29 -3.91 -15.56
CA LEU A 332 -16.85 -4.07 -15.62
C LEU A 332 -16.50 -5.54 -15.87
N HIS A 333 -15.49 -5.79 -16.71
CA HIS A 333 -14.97 -7.12 -16.96
C HIS A 333 -13.46 -7.16 -16.73
N TYR A 334 -13.02 -8.07 -15.87
CA TYR A 334 -11.62 -8.27 -15.49
C TYR A 334 -11.23 -9.74 -15.59
N ARG A 335 -9.95 -9.99 -15.78
CA ARG A 335 -9.33 -11.33 -15.70
C ARG A 335 -8.48 -11.42 -14.45
N TRP A 336 -8.69 -12.49 -13.69
CA TRP A 336 -7.88 -12.85 -12.54
C TRP A 336 -6.66 -13.67 -12.98
N SER A 337 -5.48 -13.33 -12.45
CA SER A 337 -4.24 -14.08 -12.67
C SER A 337 -3.61 -14.60 -11.37
N GLY A 338 -4.34 -14.58 -10.25
CA GLY A 338 -3.84 -15.11 -8.99
C GLY A 338 -3.85 -16.64 -9.01
N GLN A 339 -2.67 -17.24 -8.87
CA GLN A 339 -2.49 -18.64 -8.50
C GLN A 339 -2.20 -18.74 -7.01
#